data_AF-A0A1H7T882-F1
#
_entry.id   AF-A0A1H7T882-F1
#
_cell.length_a   1.000
_cell.length_b   1.000
_cell.length_c   1.000
_cell.angle_alpha   90.00
_cell.angle_beta   90.00
_cell.angle_gamma   90.00
#
_symmetry.space_group_name_H-M   'P 1'
#
loop_
_entity.id
_entity.type
_entity.pdbx_description
1 polymer ?
#
loop_
_entity_poly.entity_id
_entity_poly.type
_entity_poly.pdbx_seq_one_letter_code
_entity_poly.pdbx_strand_id
1 'polypeptide(L)' 'MLKPFNNSNADTKEFKNVINLMQNNVDNTKDIINQIDIFLETKVLPKSMLDILTTQRNTYAVNVMNSIRIMKRI' A
#
# COMPACT_ATOMS: atom_id res chain seq x y z
N MET A 1 26.68 -12.27 -33.13
CA MET A 1 27.10 -11.24 -32.16
C MET A 1 25.85 -10.54 -31.64
N LEU A 2 25.45 -10.80 -30.39
CA LEU A 2 24.39 -10.04 -29.73
C LEU A 2 24.99 -8.72 -29.26
N LYS A 3 24.45 -7.60 -29.73
CA LYS A 3 24.83 -6.27 -29.22
C LYS A 3 24.40 -6.16 -27.75
N PRO A 4 25.21 -5.58 -26.86
CA PRO A 4 24.77 -5.30 -25.51
C PRO A 4 23.69 -4.21 -25.56
N PHE A 5 22.50 -4.53 -25.08
CA PHE A 5 21.48 -3.52 -24.78
C PHE A 5 21.96 -2.72 -23.56
N ASN A 6 22.76 -1.67 -23.80
CA ASN A 6 22.91 -0.61 -22.82
C ASN A 6 21.61 0.22 -22.84
N ASN A 7 20.65 -0.14 -21.99
CA ASN A 7 19.41 0.61 -21.82
C ASN A 7 19.19 1.05 -20.36
N SER A 8 20.29 1.33 -19.65
CA SER A 8 20.30 1.66 -18.21
C SER A 8 19.32 2.77 -17.80
N ASN A 9 19.02 3.71 -18.70
CA ASN A 9 18.11 4.82 -18.43
C ASN A 9 16.63 4.42 -18.47
N ALA A 10 16.26 3.45 -19.31
CA ALA A 10 14.89 2.92 -19.37
C ALA A 10 14.57 2.11 -18.10
N ASP A 11 15.49 1.23 -17.71
CA ASP A 11 15.38 0.41 -16.50
C ASP A 11 15.27 1.28 -15.24
N THR A 12 16.06 2.36 -15.16
CA THR A 12 16.01 3.32 -14.05
C THR A 12 14.67 4.07 -13.99
N LYS A 13 14.07 4.41 -15.14
CA LYS A 13 12.77 5.10 -15.21
C LYS A 13 11.63 4.17 -14.82
N GLU A 14 11.64 2.93 -15.31
CA GLU A 14 10.64 1.92 -14.98
C GLU A 14 10.67 1.58 -13.49
N PHE A 15 11.86 1.42 -12.92
CA PHE A 15 12.03 1.23 -11.49
C PHE A 15 11.45 2.39 -10.66
N LYS A 16 11.75 3.65 -11.03
CA LYS A 16 11.15 4.82 -10.38
C LYS A 16 9.62 4.82 -10.46
N ASN A 17 9.04 4.39 -11.59
CA ASN A 17 7.60 4.29 -11.74
C ASN A 17 7.01 3.24 -10.78
N VAL A 18 7.66 2.08 -10.62
CA VAL A 18 7.23 1.05 -9.67
C VAL A 18 7.26 1.58 -8.24
N ILE A 19 8.32 2.28 -7.84
CA ILE A 19 8.41 2.90 -6.50
C ILE A 19 7.29 3.93 -6.29
N ASN A 20 7.02 4.78 -7.29
CA ASN A 20 5.93 5.74 -7.22
C ASN A 20 4.55 5.05 -7.09
N LEU A 21 4.32 3.96 -7.83
CA LEU A 21 3.09 3.18 -7.71
C LEU A 21 2.96 2.55 -6.32
N MET A 22 4.04 2.01 -5.76
CA MET A 22 4.04 1.47 -4.40
C MET A 22 3.73 2.55 -3.36
N GLN A 23 4.32 3.74 -3.51
CA GLN A 23 4.06 4.87 -2.62
C GLN A 23 2.59 5.30 -2.69
N ASN A 24 2.04 5.47 -3.89
CA ASN A 24 0.63 5.81 -4.09
C ASN A 24 -0.32 4.75 -3.49
N ASN A 25 0.01 3.46 -3.63
CA ASN A 25 -0.78 2.38 -3.03
C ASN A 25 -0.73 2.44 -1.49
N VAL A 26 0.42 2.77 -0.91
CA VAL A 26 0.56 2.95 0.54
C VAL A 26 -0.32 4.10 1.02
N ASP A 27 -0.30 5.24 0.34
CA ASP A 27 -1.06 6.41 0.77
C ASP A 27 -2.57 6.19 0.60
N ASN A 28 -3.02 5.61 -0.52
CA ASN A 28 -4.42 5.20 -0.69
C ASN A 28 -4.88 4.19 0.39
N THR A 29 -4.02 3.25 0.78
CA THR A 29 -4.36 2.26 1.81
C THR A 29 -4.49 2.92 3.19
N LYS A 30 -3.68 3.95 3.50
CA LYS A 30 -3.84 4.73 4.73
C LYS A 30 -5.17 5.49 4.75
N ASP A 31 -5.60 6.04 3.61
CA ASP A 31 -6.89 6.73 3.52
C ASP A 31 -8.06 5.77 3.77
N ILE A 32 -8.00 4.54 3.25
CA ILE A 32 -8.99 3.49 3.55
C ILE A 32 -9.00 3.15 5.04
N ILE A 33 -7.82 3.00 5.67
CA ILE A 33 -7.73 2.77 7.12
C ILE A 33 -8.42 3.89 7.89
N ASN A 34 -8.16 5.16 7.52
CA ASN A 34 -8.76 6.32 8.18
C ASN A 34 -10.29 6.34 8.02
N GLN A 35 -10.81 5.97 6.85
CA GLN A 35 -12.26 5.85 6.65
C GLN A 35 -12.89 4.75 7.51
N ILE A 36 -12.20 3.61 7.67
CA ILE A 36 -12.65 2.54 8.57
C ILE A 36 -12.64 3.02 10.02
N ASP A 37 -11.56 3.67 10.46
CA ASP A 37 -11.42 4.19 11.82
C ASP A 37 -12.56 5.20 12.13
N ILE A 38 -12.85 6.15 11.22
CA ILE A 38 -13.99 7.08 11.35
C ILE A 38 -15.34 6.33 11.43
N PHE A 39 -15.54 5.30 10.60
CA PHE A 39 -16.79 4.56 10.59
C PHE A 39 -17.01 3.76 11.89
N LEU A 40 -15.93 3.21 12.45
CA LEU A 40 -15.94 2.51 13.74
C LEU A 40 -16.22 3.45 14.92
N GLU A 41 -15.73 4.70 14.87
CA GLU A 41 -15.94 5.68 15.93
C GLU A 41 -17.34 6.32 15.91
N THR A 42 -17.95 6.46 14.73
CA THR A 42 -19.16 7.28 14.55
C THR A 42 -20.47 6.49 14.49
N LYS A 43 -20.42 5.16 14.34
CA LYS A 43 -21.60 4.32 14.13
C LYS A 43 -21.73 3.23 15.17
N VAL A 44 -22.94 3.06 15.70
CA VAL A 44 -23.31 1.84 16.41
C VAL A 44 -23.53 0.75 15.37
N LEU A 45 -22.57 -0.16 15.26
CA LEU A 45 -22.59 -1.24 14.29
C LEU A 45 -22.86 -2.58 14.98
N PRO A 46 -23.54 -3.53 14.29
CA PRO A 46 -23.61 -4.90 14.75
C PRO A 46 -22.21 -5.50 14.94
N LYS A 47 -22.05 -6.36 15.95
CA LYS A 47 -20.76 -6.99 16.30
C LYS A 47 -20.08 -7.66 15.10
N SER A 48 -20.85 -8.35 14.25
CA SER A 48 -20.33 -8.97 13.03
C SER A 48 -19.66 -7.97 12.07
N MET A 49 -20.22 -6.76 11.94
CA MET A 49 -19.66 -5.72 11.08
C MET A 49 -18.40 -5.10 11.70
N LEU A 50 -18.40 -4.90 13.03
CA LEU A 50 -17.22 -4.43 13.77
C LEU A 50 -16.04 -5.39 13.59
N ASP A 51 -16.29 -6.69 13.67
CA ASP A 51 -15.25 -7.71 13.54
C ASP A 51 -14.67 -7.77 12.12
N ILE A 52 -15.52 -7.65 11.10
CA ILE A 52 -15.09 -7.58 9.69
C ILE A 52 -14.23 -6.34 9.45
N LEU A 53 -14.71 -5.16 9.83
CA LEU A 53 -14.02 -3.90 9.61
C LEU A 53 -12.69 -3.83 10.37
N THR A 54 -12.66 -4.32 11.61
CA THR A 54 -11.44 -4.42 12.40
C THR A 54 -10.42 -5.35 11.73
N THR A 55 -10.87 -6.48 11.20
CA THR A 55 -10.02 -7.43 10.47
C THR A 55 -9.44 -6.80 9.19
N GLN A 56 -10.27 -6.11 8.41
CA GLN A 56 -9.84 -5.41 7.19
C GLN A 56 -8.83 -4.31 7.52
N ARG A 57 -9.13 -3.47 8.50
CA ARG A 57 -8.25 -2.40 8.99
C ARG A 57 -6.88 -2.93 9.40
N ASN A 58 -6.83 -4.02 10.16
CA ASN A 58 -5.57 -4.64 10.58
C ASN A 58 -4.80 -5.23 9.40
N THR A 59 -5.48 -5.84 8.44
CA THR A 59 -4.86 -6.38 7.22
C THR A 59 -4.22 -5.26 6.40
N TYR A 60 -4.93 -4.15 6.21
CA TYR A 60 -4.40 -2.97 5.52
C TYR A 60 -3.21 -2.36 6.24
N ALA A 61 -3.26 -2.26 7.58
CA ALA A 61 -2.13 -1.76 8.37
C ALA A 61 -0.87 -2.62 8.19
N VAL A 62 -1.01 -3.95 8.18
CA VAL A 62 0.10 -4.87 7.91
C VAL A 62 0.66 -4.69 6.50
N ASN A 63 -0.21 -4.54 5.49
CA ASN A 63 0.22 -4.29 4.12
C ASN A 63 1.00 -2.97 3.99
N VAL A 64 0.53 -1.89 4.61
CA VAL A 64 1.23 -0.60 4.65
C VAL A 64 2.62 -0.75 5.29
N MET A 65 2.70 -1.42 6.45
CA MET A 65 3.98 -1.66 7.13
C MET A 65 4.96 -2.45 6.26
N ASN A 66 4.48 -3.49 5.57
CA ASN A 66 5.30 -4.32 4.70
C ASN A 66 5.77 -3.55 3.45
N SER A 67 4.88 -2.81 2.79
CA SER A 67 5.22 -1.97 1.63
C SER A 67 6.25 -0.91 1.99
N ILE A 68 6.07 -0.20 3.12
CA ILE A 68 7.07 0.77 3.61
C ILE A 68 8.40 0.09 3.91
N ARG A 69 8.41 -1.10 4.51
CA ARG A 69 9.63 -1.85 4.78
C ARG A 69 10.38 -2.21 3.50
N ILE A 70 9.66 -2.63 2.46
CA ILE A 70 10.25 -2.96 1.16
C ILE A 70 10.82 -1.69 0.53
N MET A 71 10.04 -0.61 0.46
CA MET A 71 10.50 0.67 -0.11
C MET A 71 11.74 1.23 0.60
N LYS A 72 11.90 1.03 1.91
CA LYS A 72 13.09 1.45 2.66
C LYS A 72 14.35 0.62 2.37
N ARG A 73 14.21 -0.58 1.81
CA ARG A 73 15.31 -1.50 1.49
C ARG A 73 15.78 -1.36 0.05
N ILE A 74 15.05 -0.59 -0.75
CA ILE A 74 15.31 -0.29 -2.14
C ILE A 74 15.95 1.09 -2.22
#